data_AF-A0A9X3F6Z9-F1
#
_entry.id   AF-A0A9X3F6Z9-F1
#
_cell.length_a   1.000
_cell.length_b   1.000
_cell.length_c   1.000
_cell.angle_alpha   90.00
_cell.angle_beta   90.00
_cell.angle_gamma   90.00
#
_symmetry.space_group_name_H-M   'P 1'
#
loop_
_entity.id
_entity.type
_entity.pdbx_description
1 polymer ?
#
loop_
_entity_poly.entity_id
_entity_poly.type
_entity_poly.pdbx_seq_one_letter_code
_entity_poly.pdbx_strand_id
1 'polypeptide(L)'
;MKAKINSLSFKIIISFYGLLYFIGFIIPLFSNYTSITRVEIYTVPLAFLLFTIGAFWCWYNERIGGYILLGWHLIIWCFAIFLWPDGEMTLVFAFPILIISALLIRNWHKININSYSDSIQQWKLVLRVLLINYVIIYCLVVFSDVAANILGIQLHSDATSVNAWNFSQMETSILVFELLLFMLAAAFSLKSELVAGLLLVIWYVLLAIACNAYQRIGNSGPWTLFSIPIFAQGLLYILIYFRQKKQIILL
;
A
#
# COMPACT_ATOMS: atom_id res chain seq x y z
N MET A 1 -1.85 16.89 -29.12
CA MET A 1 -1.77 15.42 -29.27
C MET A 1 -0.68 14.73 -28.41
N LYS A 2 0.25 15.44 -27.75
CA LYS A 2 1.38 14.83 -26.99
C LYS A 2 1.06 14.23 -25.61
N ALA A 3 -0.13 14.43 -25.03
CA ALA A 3 -0.47 13.92 -23.70
C ALA A 3 -1.05 12.49 -23.68
N LYS A 4 -1.44 11.94 -24.84
CA LYS A 4 -2.18 10.66 -24.93
C LYS A 4 -1.29 9.41 -24.81
N ILE A 5 0.02 9.55 -25.00
CA ILE A 5 0.97 8.42 -25.08
C ILE A 5 1.25 7.83 -23.70
N ASN A 6 1.35 8.64 -22.64
CA ASN A 6 1.74 8.16 -21.32
C ASN A 6 0.64 7.34 -20.62
N SER A 7 -0.64 7.58 -20.90
CA SER A 7 -1.71 6.82 -20.27
C SER A 7 -2.00 5.48 -20.92
N LEU A 8 -1.63 5.31 -22.19
CA LEU A 8 -1.77 4.03 -22.87
C LEU A 8 -0.88 2.96 -22.22
N SER A 9 0.36 3.31 -21.87
CA SER A 9 1.28 2.39 -21.19
C SER A 9 0.73 1.87 -19.86
N PHE A 10 0.14 2.73 -19.03
CA PHE A 10 -0.47 2.30 -17.77
C PHE A 10 -1.66 1.36 -18.00
N LYS A 11 -2.50 1.64 -19.01
CA LYS A 11 -3.65 0.80 -19.35
C LYS A 11 -3.22 -0.58 -19.83
N ILE A 12 -2.18 -0.67 -20.67
CA ILE A 12 -1.60 -1.94 -21.12
C ILE A 12 -1.08 -2.75 -19.93
N ILE A 13 -0.35 -2.12 -19.02
CA ILE A 13 0.17 -2.78 -17.83
C ILE A 13 -0.99 -3.29 -16.96
N ILE A 14 -2.02 -2.47 -16.70
CA ILE A 14 -3.21 -2.89 -15.93
C ILE A 14 -3.91 -4.08 -16.60
N SER A 15 -4.07 -4.06 -17.92
CA SER A 15 -4.67 -5.18 -18.66
C SER A 15 -3.82 -6.45 -18.54
N PHE A 16 -2.49 -6.34 -18.58
CA PHE A 16 -1.60 -7.47 -18.35
C PHE A 16 -1.75 -8.02 -16.91
N TYR A 17 -1.81 -7.15 -15.90
CA TYR A 17 -2.13 -7.58 -14.53
C TYR A 17 -3.52 -8.21 -14.42
N GLY A 18 -4.51 -7.72 -15.17
CA GLY A 18 -5.83 -8.34 -15.23
C GLY A 18 -5.78 -9.77 -15.76
N LEU A 19 -4.95 -10.03 -16.77
CA LEU A 19 -4.71 -11.38 -17.29
C LEU A 19 -3.98 -12.25 -16.26
N LEU A 20 -2.94 -11.72 -15.60
CA LEU A 20 -2.24 -12.44 -14.54
C LEU A 20 -3.18 -12.79 -13.37
N TYR A 21 -4.03 -11.86 -12.94
CA TYR A 21 -5.01 -12.09 -11.90
C TYR A 21 -6.10 -13.07 -12.34
N PHE A 22 -6.54 -13.02 -13.59
CA PHE A 22 -7.46 -14.02 -14.10
C PHE A 22 -6.85 -15.44 -14.02
N ILE A 23 -5.59 -15.58 -14.44
CA ILE A 23 -4.87 -16.85 -14.36
C ILE A 23 -4.65 -17.27 -12.89
N GLY A 24 -4.22 -16.36 -12.03
CA GLY A 24 -3.83 -16.66 -10.65
C GLY A 24 -5.01 -16.83 -9.68
N PHE A 25 -6.16 -16.19 -9.94
CA PHE A 25 -7.31 -16.21 -9.03
C PHE A 25 -8.51 -16.99 -9.56
N ILE A 26 -8.76 -16.94 -10.88
CA ILE A 26 -9.99 -17.50 -11.44
C ILE A 26 -9.79 -18.93 -11.93
N ILE A 27 -8.68 -19.24 -12.61
CA ILE A 27 -8.41 -20.62 -13.06
C ILE A 27 -8.36 -21.62 -11.90
N PRO A 28 -7.72 -21.32 -10.74
CA PRO A 28 -7.68 -22.23 -9.61
C PRO A 28 -9.07 -22.67 -9.09
N LEU A 29 -10.09 -21.82 -9.23
CA LEU A 29 -11.45 -22.13 -8.80
C LEU A 29 -12.12 -23.23 -9.64
N PHE A 30 -11.65 -23.45 -10.87
CA PHE A 30 -12.18 -24.48 -11.76
C PHE A 30 -11.36 -25.77 -11.77
N SER A 31 -10.10 -25.69 -11.34
CA SER A 31 -9.30 -26.88 -11.07
C SER A 31 -9.72 -27.48 -9.73
N ASN A 32 -9.82 -28.81 -9.65
CA ASN A 32 -10.13 -29.56 -8.42
C ASN A 32 -9.01 -29.49 -7.36
N TYR A 33 -8.28 -28.37 -7.24
CA TYR A 33 -7.30 -28.18 -6.18
C TYR A 33 -8.04 -28.08 -4.84
N THR A 34 -7.76 -29.04 -3.97
CA THR A 34 -8.38 -29.22 -2.66
C THR A 34 -7.91 -28.21 -1.60
N SER A 35 -7.17 -27.16 -2.00
CA SER A 35 -6.51 -26.22 -1.09
C SER A 35 -7.23 -24.88 -0.92
N ILE A 36 -8.33 -24.62 -1.64
CA ILE A 36 -9.06 -23.36 -1.51
C ILE A 36 -10.03 -23.44 -0.33
N THR A 37 -9.91 -22.50 0.61
CA THR A 37 -10.83 -22.38 1.74
C THR A 37 -12.21 -21.91 1.29
N ARG A 38 -13.25 -22.19 2.10
CA ARG A 38 -14.63 -21.75 1.77
C ARG A 38 -14.76 -20.23 1.65
N VAL A 39 -13.94 -19.46 2.36
CA VAL A 39 -13.97 -17.99 2.34
C VAL A 39 -13.33 -17.45 1.06
N GLU A 40 -12.23 -18.05 0.61
CA GLU A 40 -11.55 -17.67 -0.64
C GLU A 40 -12.44 -17.83 -1.86
N ILE A 41 -13.29 -18.86 -1.90
CA ILE A 41 -14.26 -19.10 -3.00
C ILE A 41 -15.13 -17.87 -3.28
N TYR A 42 -15.46 -17.07 -2.26
CA TYR A 42 -16.30 -15.89 -2.43
C TYR A 42 -15.49 -14.58 -2.53
N THR A 43 -14.44 -14.47 -1.72
CA THR A 43 -13.67 -13.23 -1.58
C THR A 43 -12.73 -12.99 -2.76
N VAL A 44 -12.15 -14.05 -3.33
CA VAL A 44 -11.24 -13.95 -4.48
C VAL A 44 -11.97 -13.47 -5.76
N PRO A 45 -13.11 -14.04 -6.18
CA PRO A 45 -13.89 -13.51 -7.30
C PRO A 45 -14.36 -12.07 -7.07
N LEU A 46 -14.74 -11.73 -5.82
CA LEU A 46 -15.16 -10.37 -5.48
C LEU A 46 -14.01 -9.37 -5.66
N ALA A 47 -12.81 -9.71 -5.17
CA ALA A 47 -11.62 -8.91 -5.39
C ALA A 47 -11.31 -8.76 -6.89
N PHE A 48 -11.40 -9.84 -7.66
CA PHE A 48 -11.19 -9.79 -9.11
C PHE A 48 -12.25 -8.94 -9.83
N LEU A 49 -13.52 -9.02 -9.44
CA LEU A 49 -14.60 -8.19 -9.98
C LEU A 49 -14.32 -6.70 -9.72
N LEU A 50 -13.92 -6.33 -8.51
CA LEU A 50 -13.58 -4.95 -8.17
C LEU A 50 -12.36 -4.45 -8.97
N PHE A 51 -11.34 -5.30 -9.15
CA PHE A 51 -10.21 -4.99 -10.02
C PHE A 51 -10.65 -4.73 -11.46
N THR A 52 -11.47 -5.61 -12.03
CA THR A 52 -11.93 -5.48 -13.43
C THR A 52 -12.80 -4.25 -13.63
N ILE A 53 -13.64 -3.88 -12.66
CA ILE A 53 -14.39 -2.60 -12.66
C ILE A 53 -13.40 -1.43 -12.68
N GLY A 54 -12.40 -1.42 -11.81
CA GLY A 54 -11.38 -0.36 -11.77
C GLY A 54 -10.58 -0.26 -13.07
N ALA A 55 -10.15 -1.41 -13.61
CA ALA A 55 -9.43 -1.51 -14.87
C ALA A 55 -10.28 -1.02 -16.05
N PHE A 56 -11.56 -1.40 -16.12
CA PHE A 56 -12.50 -0.90 -17.12
C PHE A 56 -12.64 0.62 -17.04
N TRP A 57 -12.87 1.17 -15.83
CA TRP A 57 -12.98 2.61 -15.64
C TRP A 57 -11.71 3.38 -15.99
N CYS A 58 -10.52 2.78 -15.89
CA CYS A 58 -9.28 3.42 -16.35
C CYS A 58 -9.29 3.76 -17.85
N TRP A 59 -10.05 3.03 -18.68
CA TRP A 59 -10.17 3.32 -20.10
C TRP A 59 -11.00 4.57 -20.37
N TYR A 60 -12.06 4.81 -19.59
CA TYR A 60 -12.99 5.94 -19.76
C TYR A 60 -12.60 7.17 -18.94
N ASN A 61 -12.21 6.97 -17.68
CA ASN A 61 -11.90 8.04 -16.75
C ASN A 61 -10.77 7.61 -15.79
N GLU A 62 -9.55 8.06 -16.08
CA GLU A 62 -8.33 7.72 -15.32
C GLU A 62 -8.42 8.10 -13.83
N ARG A 63 -9.14 9.17 -13.48
CA ARG A 63 -9.35 9.55 -12.08
C ARG A 63 -10.18 8.53 -11.34
N ILE A 64 -11.34 8.18 -11.91
CA ILE A 64 -12.27 7.23 -11.27
C ILE A 64 -11.61 5.86 -11.20
N GLY A 65 -11.01 5.40 -12.30
CA GLY A 65 -10.28 4.13 -12.34
C GLY A 65 -9.14 4.08 -11.31
N GLY A 66 -8.34 5.14 -11.21
CA GLY A 66 -7.27 5.24 -10.21
C GLY A 66 -7.78 5.16 -8.77
N TYR A 67 -8.88 5.86 -8.42
CA TYR A 67 -9.46 5.75 -7.08
C TYR A 67 -10.07 4.38 -6.79
N ILE A 68 -10.73 3.76 -7.77
CA ILE A 68 -11.27 2.39 -7.60
C ILE A 68 -10.13 1.40 -7.37
N LEU A 69 -9.03 1.49 -8.12
CA LEU A 69 -7.89 0.61 -7.94
C LEU A 69 -7.14 0.85 -6.62
N LEU A 70 -7.09 2.09 -6.12
CA LEU A 70 -6.62 2.37 -4.75
C LEU A 70 -7.50 1.71 -3.69
N GLY A 71 -8.83 1.79 -3.84
CA GLY A 71 -9.78 1.14 -2.95
C GLY A 71 -9.66 -0.38 -3.01
N TRP A 72 -9.51 -0.94 -4.22
CA TRP A 72 -9.24 -2.35 -4.45
C TRP A 72 -7.97 -2.82 -3.71
N HIS A 73 -6.89 -2.04 -3.77
CA HIS A 73 -5.65 -2.36 -3.04
C HIS A 73 -5.93 -2.49 -1.53
N LEU A 74 -6.68 -1.57 -0.94
CA LEU A 74 -7.05 -1.64 0.49
C LEU A 74 -7.93 -2.87 0.80
N ILE A 75 -8.85 -3.23 -0.09
CA ILE A 75 -9.69 -4.41 0.08
C ILE A 75 -8.86 -5.70 0.05
N ILE A 76 -7.89 -5.80 -0.84
CA ILE A 76 -6.93 -6.91 -0.87
C ILE A 76 -6.19 -7.03 0.47
N TRP A 77 -5.76 -5.90 1.04
CA TRP A 77 -5.13 -5.90 2.36
C TRP A 77 -6.06 -6.39 3.46
N CYS A 78 -7.32 -5.94 3.47
CA CYS A 78 -8.31 -6.44 4.43
C CYS A 78 -8.54 -7.95 4.25
N PHE A 79 -8.68 -8.45 3.02
CA PHE A 79 -8.88 -9.88 2.77
C PHE A 79 -7.66 -10.70 3.18
N ALA A 80 -6.45 -10.25 2.84
CA ALA A 80 -5.23 -10.94 3.23
C ALA A 80 -5.06 -11.00 4.76
N ILE A 81 -5.29 -9.90 5.48
CA ILE A 81 -5.11 -9.87 6.94
C ILE A 81 -6.18 -10.69 7.66
N PHE A 82 -7.44 -10.60 7.24
CA PHE A 82 -8.56 -11.12 8.02
C PHE A 82 -9.18 -12.42 7.49
N LEU A 83 -8.97 -12.78 6.22
CA LEU A 83 -9.74 -13.82 5.53
C LEU A 83 -8.89 -14.85 4.79
N TRP A 84 -7.66 -14.52 4.35
CA TRP A 84 -6.82 -15.41 3.55
C TRP A 84 -5.58 -15.86 4.33
N PRO A 85 -5.48 -17.14 4.74
CA PRO A 85 -4.35 -17.64 5.52
C PRO A 85 -3.01 -17.53 4.77
N ASP A 86 -3.02 -17.59 3.43
CA ASP A 86 -1.84 -17.47 2.58
C ASP A 86 -1.84 -16.18 1.74
N GLY A 87 -2.48 -15.11 2.23
CA GLY A 87 -2.67 -13.86 1.50
C GLY A 87 -1.40 -13.05 1.24
N GLU A 88 -0.26 -13.37 1.87
CA GLU A 88 0.96 -12.57 1.86
C GLU A 88 1.49 -12.29 0.44
N MET A 89 1.56 -13.33 -0.40
CA MET A 89 2.03 -13.17 -1.79
C MET A 89 1.09 -12.29 -2.61
N THR A 90 -0.21 -12.35 -2.33
CA THR A 90 -1.18 -11.49 -3.00
C THR A 90 -0.97 -10.02 -2.64
N LEU A 91 -0.57 -9.71 -1.39
CA LEU A 91 -0.21 -8.35 -1.00
C LEU A 91 0.96 -7.81 -1.83
N VAL A 92 1.99 -8.62 -2.04
CA VAL A 92 3.16 -8.24 -2.85
C VAL A 92 2.76 -7.95 -4.30
N PHE A 93 1.90 -8.79 -4.90
CA PHE A 93 1.42 -8.57 -6.26
C PHE A 93 0.44 -7.40 -6.39
N ALA A 94 -0.25 -7.01 -5.32
CA ALA A 94 -1.12 -5.84 -5.31
C ALA A 94 -0.31 -4.51 -5.34
N PHE A 95 0.95 -4.53 -4.91
CA PHE A 95 1.76 -3.33 -4.76
C PHE A 95 1.99 -2.52 -6.05
N PRO A 96 2.33 -3.12 -7.21
CA PRO A 96 2.44 -2.38 -8.47
C PRO A 96 1.14 -1.65 -8.85
N ILE A 97 -0.02 -2.21 -8.51
CA ILE A 97 -1.32 -1.56 -8.78
C ILE A 97 -1.49 -0.29 -7.96
N LEU A 98 -1.04 -0.26 -6.70
CA LEU A 98 -1.02 0.95 -5.88
C LEU A 98 -0.22 2.08 -6.57
N ILE A 99 0.98 1.77 -7.06
CA ILE A 99 1.84 2.74 -7.77
C ILE A 99 1.16 3.24 -9.05
N ILE A 100 0.64 2.33 -9.87
CA ILE A 100 -0.03 2.70 -11.12
C ILE A 100 -1.26 3.58 -10.84
N SER A 101 -2.02 3.26 -9.80
CA SER A 101 -3.20 4.03 -9.41
C SER A 101 -2.86 5.47 -9.03
N ALA A 102 -1.79 5.67 -8.25
CA ALA A 102 -1.30 7.00 -7.92
C ALA A 102 -0.82 7.77 -9.16
N LEU A 103 -0.19 7.10 -10.12
CA LEU A 103 0.27 7.70 -11.38
C LEU A 103 -0.88 8.07 -12.31
N LEU A 104 -1.97 7.30 -12.35
CA LEU A 104 -3.20 7.64 -13.09
C LEU A 104 -3.84 8.93 -12.55
N ILE A 105 -3.95 9.04 -11.23
CA ILE A 105 -4.47 10.26 -10.56
C ILE A 105 -3.61 11.47 -10.91
N ARG A 106 -2.27 11.30 -10.89
CA ARG A 106 -1.34 12.35 -11.32
C ARG A 106 -1.56 12.74 -12.78
N ASN A 107 -1.71 11.78 -13.70
CA ASN A 107 -1.87 12.06 -15.12
C ASN A 107 -3.18 12.83 -15.39
N TRP A 108 -4.27 12.44 -14.73
CA TRP A 108 -5.53 13.16 -14.79
C TRP A 108 -5.40 14.61 -14.29
N HIS A 109 -4.72 14.82 -13.16
CA HIS A 109 -4.52 16.17 -12.61
C HIS A 109 -3.68 17.05 -13.55
N LYS A 110 -2.68 16.47 -14.23
CA LYS A 110 -1.87 17.18 -15.22
C LYS A 110 -2.69 17.65 -16.44
N ILE A 111 -3.64 16.85 -16.89
CA ILE A 111 -4.45 17.15 -18.09
C ILE A 111 -5.54 18.19 -17.79
N ASN A 112 -6.24 18.05 -16.66
CA ASN A 112 -7.51 18.77 -16.45
C ASN A 112 -7.38 20.10 -15.72
N ILE A 113 -6.34 20.30 -14.89
CA ILE A 113 -6.28 21.50 -14.04
C ILE A 113 -5.60 22.67 -14.76
N ASN A 114 -5.16 22.52 -16.02
CA ASN A 114 -4.48 23.56 -16.83
C ASN A 114 -3.36 24.30 -16.08
N SER A 115 -2.90 23.73 -14.97
CA SER A 115 -1.90 24.34 -14.16
C SER A 115 -0.59 24.14 -14.87
N TYR A 116 0.14 25.23 -15.07
CA TYR A 116 1.61 25.25 -15.03
C TYR A 116 2.12 24.77 -13.65
N SER A 117 1.56 23.67 -13.14
CA SER A 117 1.97 23.01 -11.92
C SER A 117 3.34 22.47 -12.20
N ASP A 118 4.31 23.09 -11.55
CA ASP A 118 5.69 22.65 -11.52
C ASP A 118 5.72 21.13 -11.30
N SER A 119 6.56 20.45 -12.07
CA SER A 119 6.79 19.01 -12.01
C SER A 119 6.89 18.49 -10.57
N ILE A 120 7.44 19.31 -9.67
CA ILE A 120 7.58 19.00 -8.26
C ILE A 120 6.23 18.86 -7.55
N GLN A 121 5.27 19.75 -7.80
CA GLN A 121 3.93 19.68 -7.19
C GLN A 121 3.18 18.41 -7.63
N GLN A 122 3.37 17.98 -8.88
CA GLN A 122 2.80 16.73 -9.37
C GLN A 122 3.36 15.49 -8.66
N TRP A 123 4.66 15.50 -8.34
CA TRP A 123 5.27 14.40 -7.58
C TRP A 123 4.88 14.43 -6.11
N LYS A 124 4.71 15.61 -5.49
CA LYS A 124 4.15 15.74 -4.14
C LYS A 124 2.76 15.10 -4.04
N LEU A 125 1.92 15.26 -5.05
CA LEU A 125 0.61 14.60 -5.11
C LEU A 125 0.74 13.08 -5.06
N VAL A 126 1.62 12.49 -5.89
CA VAL A 126 1.85 11.04 -5.91
C VAL A 126 2.32 10.54 -4.54
N LEU A 127 3.31 11.21 -3.95
CA LEU A 127 3.82 10.82 -2.63
C LEU A 127 2.72 10.91 -1.56
N ARG A 128 1.91 11.97 -1.56
CA ARG A 128 0.80 12.10 -0.59
C ARG A 128 -0.24 11.00 -0.75
N VAL A 129 -0.63 10.66 -1.98
CA VAL A 129 -1.59 9.57 -2.25
C VAL A 129 -1.04 8.23 -1.74
N LEU A 130 0.23 7.93 -2.04
CA LEU A 130 0.88 6.72 -1.53
C LEU A 130 0.96 6.73 0.00
N LEU A 131 1.36 7.85 0.61
CA LEU A 131 1.51 7.98 2.07
C LEU A 131 0.19 7.72 2.79
N ILE A 132 -0.91 8.31 2.31
CA ILE A 132 -2.24 8.10 2.89
C ILE A 132 -2.63 6.62 2.79
N ASN A 133 -2.37 5.97 1.66
CA ASN A 133 -2.66 4.55 1.51
C ASN A 133 -1.84 3.69 2.50
N TYR A 134 -0.55 3.99 2.66
CA TYR A 134 0.29 3.32 3.66
C TYR A 134 -0.17 3.58 5.09
N VAL A 135 -0.66 4.78 5.42
CA VAL A 135 -1.20 5.06 6.77
C VAL A 135 -2.39 4.16 7.06
N ILE A 136 -3.31 4.02 6.10
CA ILE A 136 -4.48 3.16 6.26
C ILE A 136 -4.04 1.70 6.43
N ILE A 137 -3.12 1.23 5.60
CA ILE A 137 -2.59 -0.15 5.69
C ILE A 137 -1.91 -0.38 7.04
N TYR A 138 -1.09 0.57 7.49
CA TYR A 138 -0.37 0.41 8.74
C TYR A 138 -1.32 0.47 9.95
N CYS A 139 -2.35 1.31 9.90
CA CYS A 139 -3.44 1.27 10.87
C CYS A 139 -4.14 -0.10 10.89
N LEU A 140 -4.42 -0.70 9.72
CA LEU A 140 -5.06 -2.01 9.64
C LEU A 140 -4.21 -3.11 10.28
N VAL A 141 -2.89 -3.12 10.02
CA VAL A 141 -1.95 -4.10 10.58
C VAL A 141 -1.82 -3.94 12.10
N VAL A 142 -1.59 -2.71 12.59
CA VAL A 142 -1.49 -2.48 14.03
C VAL A 142 -2.82 -2.81 14.72
N PHE A 143 -3.95 -2.50 14.09
CA PHE A 143 -5.26 -2.85 14.62
C PHE A 143 -5.49 -4.36 14.67
N SER A 144 -5.14 -5.12 13.63
CA SER A 144 -5.28 -6.58 13.64
C SER A 144 -4.46 -7.21 14.76
N ASP A 145 -3.23 -6.74 14.97
CA ASP A 145 -2.35 -7.24 16.02
C ASP A 145 -2.87 -6.89 17.41
N VAL A 146 -3.28 -5.63 17.63
CA VAL A 146 -3.85 -5.20 18.92
C VAL A 146 -5.15 -5.94 19.21
N ALA A 147 -6.03 -6.10 18.23
CA ALA A 147 -7.29 -6.82 18.38
C ALA A 147 -7.07 -8.29 18.73
N ALA A 148 -6.14 -8.98 18.07
CA ALA A 148 -5.78 -10.36 18.38
C ALA A 148 -5.28 -10.51 19.83
N ASN A 149 -4.45 -9.58 20.29
CA ASN A 149 -3.88 -9.62 21.64
C ASN A 149 -4.88 -9.27 22.75
N ILE A 150 -5.72 -8.25 22.55
CA ILE A 150 -6.68 -7.80 23.58
C ILE A 150 -7.90 -8.70 23.65
N LEU A 151 -8.43 -9.11 22.49
CA LEU A 151 -9.71 -9.83 22.42
C LEU A 151 -9.52 -11.35 22.44
N GLY A 152 -8.28 -11.84 22.35
CA GLY A 152 -7.99 -13.27 22.24
C GLY A 152 -8.57 -13.92 20.97
N ILE A 153 -8.97 -13.11 19.99
CA ILE A 153 -9.54 -13.59 18.73
C ILE A 153 -8.36 -14.05 17.86
N GLN A 154 -8.20 -15.37 17.71
CA GLN A 154 -7.30 -15.93 16.71
C GLN A 154 -7.87 -15.62 15.31
N LEU A 155 -7.30 -14.62 14.65
CA LEU A 155 -7.68 -14.21 13.29
C LEU A 155 -7.10 -15.14 12.20
N HIS A 156 -6.33 -16.17 12.55
CA HIS A 156 -5.82 -17.20 11.63
C HIS A 156 -6.14 -18.62 12.13
N SER A 157 -6.77 -19.42 11.27
CA SER A 157 -7.27 -20.77 11.59
C SER A 157 -6.21 -21.87 11.60
N ASP A 158 -5.00 -21.60 11.10
CA ASP A 158 -4.03 -22.65 10.80
C ASP A 158 -2.79 -22.64 11.72
N ALA A 159 -2.96 -22.14 12.94
CA ALA A 159 -1.97 -22.31 14.01
C ALA A 159 -2.16 -23.64 14.75
N THR A 160 -2.13 -24.77 14.04
CA THR A 160 -1.89 -26.09 14.65
C THR A 160 -0.41 -26.28 14.93
N SER A 161 0.16 -25.47 15.82
CA SER A 161 1.23 -25.88 16.74
C SER A 161 1.73 -24.70 17.58
N VAL A 162 1.49 -24.83 18.89
CA VAL A 162 2.26 -24.23 19.98
C VAL A 162 2.07 -22.71 20.18
N ASN A 163 1.20 -22.43 21.14
CA ASN A 163 1.01 -21.17 21.85
C ASN A 163 0.23 -20.11 21.10
N ALA A 164 -0.99 -19.86 21.58
CA ALA A 164 -1.70 -18.62 21.39
C ALA A 164 -0.84 -17.44 21.90
N TRP A 165 0.05 -16.96 21.02
CA TRP A 165 0.39 -15.58 20.69
C TRP A 165 0.22 -14.49 21.76
N ASN A 166 0.78 -14.64 22.96
CA ASN A 166 1.01 -13.48 23.83
C ASN A 166 2.06 -12.57 23.18
N PHE A 167 1.69 -11.49 22.47
CA PHE A 167 2.65 -10.38 22.30
C PHE A 167 3.11 -9.96 23.69
N SER A 168 4.42 -9.74 23.86
CA SER A 168 4.81 -8.99 25.04
C SER A 168 4.18 -7.59 24.93
N GLN A 169 3.67 -7.06 26.03
CA GLN A 169 3.12 -5.69 26.04
C GLN A 169 4.10 -4.66 25.43
N MET A 170 5.40 -4.96 25.51
CA MET A 170 6.48 -4.17 24.93
C MET A 170 6.45 -4.14 23.39
N GLU A 171 6.34 -5.29 22.72
CA GLU A 171 6.29 -5.38 21.25
C GLU A 171 5.07 -4.63 20.68
N THR A 172 3.89 -4.78 21.30
CA THR A 172 2.67 -4.04 20.90
C THR A 172 2.85 -2.53 21.11
N SER A 173 3.48 -2.13 22.21
CA SER A 173 3.75 -0.71 22.49
C SER A 173 4.68 -0.09 21.45
N ILE A 174 5.68 -0.84 20.96
CA ILE A 174 6.58 -0.40 19.89
C ILE A 174 5.80 -0.16 18.60
N LEU A 175 4.95 -1.10 18.17
CA LEU A 175 4.14 -0.94 16.95
C LEU A 175 3.18 0.25 17.03
N VAL A 176 2.54 0.46 18.18
CA VAL A 176 1.67 1.64 18.40
C VAL A 176 2.46 2.94 18.35
N PHE A 177 3.65 2.98 18.96
CA PHE A 177 4.53 4.14 18.90
C PHE A 177 4.97 4.44 17.46
N GLU A 178 5.37 3.43 16.71
CA GLU A 178 5.72 3.56 15.31
C GLU A 178 4.54 4.05 14.46
N LEU A 179 3.31 3.60 14.74
CA LEU A 179 2.10 4.11 14.09
C LEU A 179 1.90 5.61 14.34
N LEU A 180 2.07 6.07 15.58
CA LEU A 180 1.98 7.49 15.93
C LEU A 180 3.03 8.30 15.17
N LEU A 181 4.27 7.82 15.13
CA LEU A 181 5.35 8.46 14.38
C LEU A 181 5.04 8.54 12.88
N PHE A 182 4.48 7.47 12.32
CA PHE A 182 4.07 7.40 10.92
C PHE A 182 2.92 8.37 10.60
N MET A 183 1.91 8.47 11.48
CA MET A 183 0.84 9.45 11.35
C MET A 183 1.34 10.89 11.45
N LEU A 184 2.32 11.17 12.32
CA LEU A 184 2.98 12.48 12.38
C LEU A 184 3.67 12.79 11.05
N ALA A 185 4.41 11.84 10.47
CA ALA A 185 5.04 12.01 9.17
C ALA A 185 4.00 12.35 8.09
N ALA A 186 2.86 11.65 8.09
CA ALA A 186 1.75 11.92 7.18
C ALA A 186 1.15 13.32 7.37
N ALA A 187 0.91 13.74 8.61
CA ALA A 187 0.41 15.08 8.91
C ALA A 187 1.38 16.18 8.45
N PHE A 188 2.69 15.99 8.70
CA PHE A 188 3.72 16.94 8.27
C PHE A 188 3.93 16.95 6.76
N SER A 189 3.59 15.88 6.03
CA SER A 189 3.71 15.83 4.55
C SER A 189 2.88 16.89 3.82
N LEU A 190 1.89 17.47 4.51
CA LEU A 190 1.08 18.58 4.02
C LEU A 190 1.76 19.94 4.16
N LYS A 191 2.61 20.11 5.19
CA LYS A 191 3.20 21.40 5.59
C LYS A 191 4.70 21.51 5.32
N SER A 192 5.46 20.43 5.51
CA SER A 192 6.92 20.42 5.41
C SER A 192 7.42 19.07 4.91
N GLU A 193 7.92 19.05 3.67
CA GLU A 193 8.47 17.85 3.05
C GLU A 193 9.73 17.37 3.77
N LEU A 194 10.58 18.29 4.23
CA LEU A 194 11.79 17.92 4.96
C LEU A 194 11.45 17.19 6.25
N VAL A 195 10.51 17.72 7.04
CA VAL A 195 10.11 17.11 8.33
C VAL A 195 9.45 15.76 8.07
N ALA A 196 8.53 15.66 7.11
CA ALA A 196 7.90 14.40 6.74
C ALA A 196 8.94 13.35 6.30
N GLY A 197 9.88 13.74 5.43
CA GLY A 197 10.92 12.84 4.94
C GLY A 197 11.85 12.34 6.04
N LEU A 198 12.29 13.23 6.95
CA LEU A 198 13.09 12.84 8.10
C LEU A 198 12.33 11.90 9.05
N LEU A 199 11.06 12.18 9.33
CA LEU A 199 10.23 11.31 10.18
C LEU A 199 10.07 9.92 9.57
N LEU A 200 9.87 9.80 8.25
CA LEU A 200 9.79 8.51 7.56
C LEU A 200 11.12 7.72 7.61
N VAL A 201 12.25 8.43 7.47
CA VAL A 201 13.58 7.80 7.59
C VAL A 201 13.82 7.31 9.02
N ILE A 202 13.50 8.14 10.03
CA ILE A 202 13.61 7.75 11.45
C ILE A 202 12.69 6.55 11.73
N TRP A 203 11.45 6.59 11.26
CA TRP A 203 10.50 5.49 11.39
C TRP A 203 11.07 4.18 10.82
N TYR A 204 11.64 4.21 9.61
CA TYR A 204 12.25 3.01 9.01
C TYR A 204 13.42 2.46 9.82
N VAL A 205 14.30 3.34 10.32
CA VAL A 205 15.45 2.93 11.14
C VAL A 205 14.98 2.28 12.44
N LEU A 206 13.97 2.86 13.09
CA LEU A 206 13.38 2.28 14.31
C LEU A 206 12.77 0.91 14.04
N LEU A 207 12.03 0.77 12.94
CA LEU A 207 11.46 -0.51 12.53
C LEU A 207 12.55 -1.55 12.26
N ALA A 208 13.62 -1.18 11.57
CA ALA A 208 14.75 -2.09 11.32
C ALA A 208 15.42 -2.55 12.62
N ILE A 209 15.59 -1.65 13.58
CA ILE A 209 16.09 -1.98 14.93
C ILE A 209 15.10 -2.91 15.64
N ALA A 210 13.81 -2.63 15.58
CA ALA A 210 12.75 -3.43 16.20
C ALA A 210 12.70 -4.85 15.59
N CYS A 211 12.79 -5.00 14.27
CA CYS A 211 12.85 -6.30 13.60
C CYS A 211 14.07 -7.13 14.02
N ASN A 212 15.22 -6.49 14.24
CA ASN A 212 16.44 -7.19 14.68
C ASN A 212 16.42 -7.52 16.18
N ALA A 213 15.85 -6.65 17.01
CA ALA A 213 15.73 -6.86 18.45
C ALA A 213 14.61 -7.86 18.81
N TYR A 214 13.52 -7.86 18.03
CA TYR A 214 12.33 -8.67 18.24
C TYR A 214 12.05 -9.47 16.96
N GLN A 215 12.56 -10.70 16.92
CA GLN A 215 12.42 -11.61 15.77
C GLN A 215 10.95 -11.78 15.33
N ARG A 216 10.00 -11.68 16.26
CA ARG A 216 8.58 -11.72 15.97
C ARG A 216 8.11 -10.54 15.09
N ILE A 217 8.57 -9.32 15.36
CA ILE A 217 8.28 -8.15 14.52
C ILE A 217 8.92 -8.32 13.12
N GLY A 218 10.11 -8.91 13.07
CA GLY A 218 10.78 -9.22 11.80
C GLY A 218 10.06 -10.28 10.97
N ASN A 219 9.44 -11.26 11.62
CA ASN A 219 8.77 -12.40 10.98
C ASN A 219 7.27 -12.18 10.76
N SER A 220 6.69 -11.09 11.23
CA SER A 220 5.24 -11.02 11.35
C SER A 220 4.52 -10.90 10.01
N GLY A 221 5.21 -10.57 8.91
CA GLY A 221 4.69 -10.74 7.57
C GLY A 221 5.35 -9.81 6.54
N PRO A 222 4.75 -9.64 5.35
CA PRO A 222 5.36 -8.92 4.24
C PRO A 222 5.46 -7.40 4.47
N TRP A 223 4.89 -6.84 5.55
CA TRP A 223 5.00 -5.41 5.87
C TRP A 223 6.42 -4.92 6.10
N THR A 224 7.33 -5.80 6.53
CA THR A 224 8.76 -5.48 6.57
C THR A 224 9.29 -5.18 5.17
N LEU A 225 8.82 -5.87 4.13
CA LEU A 225 9.15 -5.56 2.73
C LEU A 225 8.56 -4.21 2.30
N PHE A 226 7.37 -3.86 2.78
CA PHE A 226 6.73 -2.56 2.49
C PHE A 226 7.41 -1.38 3.19
N SER A 227 8.26 -1.62 4.19
CA SER A 227 9.07 -0.58 4.82
C SER A 227 10.11 0.03 3.86
N ILE A 228 10.60 -0.73 2.88
CA ILE A 228 11.60 -0.27 1.90
C ILE A 228 11.02 0.82 0.98
N PRO A 229 9.84 0.62 0.34
CA PRO A 229 9.16 1.70 -0.37
C PRO A 229 8.90 2.95 0.46
N ILE A 230 8.55 2.79 1.74
CA ILE A 230 8.32 3.90 2.67
C ILE A 230 9.61 4.68 2.94
N PHE A 231 10.73 3.98 3.15
CA PHE A 231 12.04 4.60 3.29
C PHE A 231 12.43 5.37 2.03
N ALA A 232 12.28 4.76 0.86
CA ALA A 232 12.52 5.41 -0.42
C ALA A 232 11.64 6.66 -0.59
N GLN A 233 10.38 6.59 -0.17
CA GLN A 233 9.47 7.73 -0.14
C GLN A 233 9.95 8.84 0.82
N GLY A 234 10.49 8.50 1.98
CA GLY A 234 11.14 9.44 2.90
C GLY A 234 12.30 10.19 2.25
N LEU A 235 13.19 9.46 1.56
CA LEU A 235 14.29 10.07 0.80
C LEU A 235 13.77 10.98 -0.32
N LEU A 236 12.72 10.58 -1.04
CA LEU A 236 12.12 11.40 -2.09
C LEU A 236 11.54 12.71 -1.57
N TYR A 237 10.92 12.71 -0.38
CA TYR A 237 10.47 13.95 0.27
C TYR A 237 11.63 14.91 0.57
N ILE A 238 12.74 14.38 1.11
CA ILE A 238 13.96 15.18 1.39
C ILE A 238 14.54 15.75 0.08
N LEU A 239 14.65 14.94 -0.97
CA LEU A 239 15.15 15.37 -2.27
C LEU A 239 14.28 16.46 -2.89
N ILE A 240 12.95 16.31 -2.80
CA ILE A 240 11.99 17.32 -3.28
C ILE A 240 12.20 18.65 -2.56
N TYR A 241 12.35 18.63 -1.23
CA TYR A 241 12.60 19.85 -0.46
C TYR A 241 13.84 20.61 -0.96
N PHE A 242 14.98 19.93 -1.10
CA PHE A 242 16.21 20.58 -1.55
C PHE A 242 16.11 21.08 -2.99
N ARG A 243 15.41 20.36 -3.86
CA ARG A 243 15.18 20.78 -5.25
C ARG A 243 14.37 22.08 -5.31
N GLN A 244 13.32 22.20 -4.49
CA GLN A 244 12.52 23.43 -4.42
C GLN A 244 13.33 24.60 -3.89
N LYS A 245 14.10 24.40 -2.82
CA LYS A 245 14.95 25.45 -2.25
C LYS A 245 15.97 25.96 -3.27
N LYS A 246 16.57 25.07 -4.07
CA LYS A 246 17.50 25.44 -5.14
C LYS A 246 16.86 26.28 -6.24
N GLN A 247 15.61 25.99 -6.62
CA GLN A 247 14.88 26.78 -7.62
C GLN A 247 14.56 28.19 -7.12
N ILE A 248 14.23 28.35 -5.83
CA ILE A 248 13.95 29.67 -5.23
C ILE A 248 15.21 30.54 -5.21
N ILE A 249 16.40 29.97 -5.00
CA ILE A 249 17.67 30.73 -4.97
C ILE A 249 18.11 31.22 -6.36
N LEU A 250 17.61 30.60 -7.43
CA LEU A 250 17.96 30.94 -8.83
C LEU A 250 16.98 31.92 -9.49
N LEU A 251 15.93 32.35 -8.77
CA LEU A 251 14.95 33.35 -9.20
C LEU A 251 15.23 34.67 -8.50
#